data_AF-V4AVC3-F1
#
_entry.id   AF-V4AVC3-F1
#
_cell.length_a   1.000
_cell.length_b   1.000
_cell.length_c   1.000
_cell.angle_alpha   90.00
_cell.angle_beta   90.00
_cell.angle_gamma   90.00
#
_symmetry.space_group_name_H-M   'P 1'
#
loop_
_entity.id
_entity.type
_entity.pdbx_description
1 polymer ?
#
loop_
_entity_poly.entity_id
_entity_poly.type
_entity_poly.pdbx_seq_one_letter_code
_entity_poly.pdbx_strand_id
1 'polypeptide(L)'
;MSENVDVKLDNTENSELNTEDNVLPEGTSNQKKKGKKKKRKGRLIQPPADIQDDKELCKYWYQRYRLFSRFDEGIQLDRESWFSVTPEKISEHIAERCQCDVIVDGFCGAGGNTIQFALYCERVIAIDIDPVKIELARNNAKVYGVEDRIEFIVGDFYKVMPSLQADVVFLSPPWGGPEYLNNKNYDLNNMACLNAFDIFKISQKITQNIAFFVPRNTNIDQLTVLAGSGGKVEIEQNILNSKLKTITAYYGDLCLDGETQ
;
A
#
# COMPACT_ATOMS: atom_id res chain seq x y z
N MET A 1 22.09 12.71 45.74
CA MET A 1 22.69 12.15 44.51
C MET A 1 21.55 11.67 43.65
N SER A 2 21.18 12.47 42.65
CA SER A 2 20.31 12.07 41.55
C SER A 2 20.56 13.10 40.45
N GLU A 3 21.37 12.69 39.48
CA GLU A 3 21.85 13.47 38.35
C GLU A 3 20.70 13.70 37.36
N ASN A 4 20.45 14.98 37.06
CA ASN A 4 19.69 15.38 35.87
C ASN A 4 20.67 15.42 34.69
N VAL A 5 20.44 14.58 33.69
CA VAL A 5 21.17 14.65 32.42
C VAL A 5 20.22 15.21 31.37
N ASP A 6 20.33 16.52 31.13
CA ASP A 6 19.76 17.21 29.98
C ASP A 6 20.54 16.80 28.73
N VAL A 7 19.91 16.02 27.84
CA VAL A 7 20.44 15.76 26.50
C VAL A 7 19.75 16.69 25.51
N LYS A 8 20.48 17.75 25.13
CA LYS A 8 20.19 18.57 23.95
C LYS A 8 20.39 17.73 22.69
N LEU A 9 19.38 17.65 21.83
CA LEU A 9 19.52 17.15 20.47
C LEU A 9 19.58 18.34 19.52
N ASP A 10 20.78 18.55 18.97
CA ASP A 10 21.08 19.53 17.93
C ASP A 10 20.46 19.11 16.60
N ASN A 11 19.77 20.06 15.98
CA ASN A 11 19.34 20.03 14.58
C ASN A 11 20.44 20.68 13.74
N THR A 12 21.12 19.91 12.88
CA THR A 12 21.63 20.40 11.58
C THR A 12 22.23 19.28 10.74
N GLU A 13 21.75 19.18 9.50
CA GLU A 13 22.48 18.78 8.28
C GLU A 13 23.03 17.33 8.19
N ASN A 14 23.09 16.65 7.05
CA ASN A 14 22.97 17.05 5.66
C ASN A 14 22.56 15.84 4.81
N SER A 15 21.97 16.16 3.67
CA SER A 15 21.66 15.25 2.58
C SER A 15 22.92 14.65 1.96
N GLU A 16 23.03 13.32 1.91
CA GLU A 16 23.90 12.64 0.94
C GLU A 16 23.34 11.23 0.66
N LEU A 17 22.80 11.08 -0.55
CA LEU A 17 22.36 9.81 -1.12
C LEU A 17 23.60 9.08 -1.64
N ASN A 18 24.10 8.11 -0.88
CA ASN A 18 25.08 7.14 -1.36
C ASN A 18 24.34 5.97 -2.02
N THR A 19 24.58 5.77 -3.31
CA THR A 19 24.11 4.64 -4.12
C THR A 19 25.31 3.85 -4.61
N GLU A 20 25.82 2.93 -3.80
CA GLU A 20 26.65 1.78 -4.19
C GLU A 20 26.22 0.68 -3.20
N ASP A 21 25.66 -0.45 -3.62
CA ASP A 21 26.43 -1.61 -4.05
C ASP A 21 25.58 -2.58 -4.87
N ASN A 22 26.18 -3.13 -5.94
CA ASN A 22 25.94 -4.50 -6.41
C ASN A 22 26.99 -4.83 -7.48
N VAL A 23 28.12 -5.42 -7.07
CA VAL A 23 28.99 -6.17 -7.98
C VAL A 23 29.56 -7.38 -7.23
N LEU A 24 29.34 -8.56 -7.81
CA LEU A 24 30.20 -9.74 -7.63
C LEU A 24 30.74 -10.18 -9.00
N PRO A 25 31.87 -10.91 -9.04
CA PRO A 25 32.98 -10.60 -9.93
C PRO A 25 33.10 -11.59 -11.08
N GLU A 26 33.80 -11.21 -12.15
CA GLU A 26 34.58 -12.18 -12.93
C GLU A 26 35.63 -11.54 -13.85
N GLY A 27 36.83 -12.11 -13.82
CA GLY A 27 37.50 -12.62 -15.02
C GLY A 27 38.11 -11.66 -16.04
N THR A 28 39.43 -11.46 -15.91
CA THR A 28 40.45 -11.41 -16.98
C THR A 28 40.41 -10.34 -18.09
N SER A 29 41.38 -9.41 -17.95
CA SER A 29 42.29 -8.84 -18.98
C SER A 29 41.84 -8.72 -20.45
N ASN A 30 41.80 -7.48 -20.97
CA ASN A 30 42.91 -6.93 -21.76
C ASN A 30 42.70 -5.46 -22.19
N GLN A 31 43.80 -4.74 -22.28
CA GLN A 31 43.93 -3.31 -22.54
C GLN A 31 43.51 -2.89 -23.96
N LYS A 32 42.84 -1.73 -24.11
CA LYS A 32 43.11 -0.73 -25.18
C LYS A 32 42.29 0.57 -25.09
N LYS A 33 43.03 1.69 -25.21
CA LYS A 33 42.68 3.04 -25.74
C LYS A 33 41.66 3.89 -24.96
N LYS A 34 42.19 4.89 -24.22
CA LYS A 34 41.45 5.99 -23.57
C LYS A 34 40.84 6.96 -24.61
N GLY A 35 39.62 6.67 -25.06
CA GLY A 35 38.70 7.70 -25.55
C GLY A 35 37.83 8.19 -24.40
N LYS A 36 37.78 9.50 -24.14
CA LYS A 36 36.85 10.09 -23.15
C LYS A 36 35.41 9.85 -23.61
N LYS A 37 34.79 8.73 -23.23
CA LYS A 37 33.35 8.51 -23.35
C LYS A 37 32.66 9.50 -22.39
N LYS A 38 32.05 10.56 -22.93
CA LYS A 38 31.05 11.35 -22.20
C LYS A 38 29.97 10.37 -21.74
N LYS A 39 29.85 10.12 -20.43
CA LYS A 39 28.66 9.48 -19.85
C LYS A 39 27.46 10.32 -20.33
N ARG A 40 26.62 9.76 -21.20
CA ARG A 40 25.30 10.32 -21.49
C ARG A 40 24.56 10.27 -20.16
N LYS A 41 24.48 11.41 -19.44
CA LYS A 41 23.51 11.56 -18.36
C LYS A 41 22.16 11.24 -19.00
N GLY A 42 21.53 10.13 -18.59
CA GLY A 42 20.16 9.84 -18.99
C GLY A 42 19.34 11.10 -18.70
N ARG A 43 18.63 11.60 -19.71
CA ARG A 43 17.79 12.78 -19.55
C ARG A 43 16.71 12.38 -18.54
N LEU A 44 16.70 13.00 -17.36
CA LEU A 44 15.62 12.80 -16.39
C LEU A 44 14.31 13.13 -17.12
N ILE A 45 13.43 12.14 -17.22
CA ILE A 45 12.11 12.32 -17.81
C ILE A 45 11.35 13.25 -16.88
N GLN A 46 11.06 14.45 -17.37
CA GLN A 46 10.33 15.45 -16.60
C GLN A 46 8.88 15.00 -16.40
N PRO A 47 8.25 15.32 -15.27
CA PRO A 47 6.82 15.07 -15.08
C PRO A 47 5.98 15.75 -16.18
N PRO A 48 4.80 15.23 -16.52
CA PRO A 48 3.78 15.94 -17.26
C PRO A 48 3.44 17.31 -16.64
N ALA A 49 2.94 18.26 -17.43
CA ALA A 49 2.71 19.64 -16.98
C ALA A 49 1.75 19.71 -15.77
N ASP A 50 0.68 18.91 -15.80
CA ASP A 50 -0.31 18.73 -14.73
C ASP A 50 0.29 18.23 -13.41
N ILE A 51 1.43 17.53 -13.46
CA ILE A 51 2.16 17.06 -12.28
C ILE A 51 3.27 18.02 -11.88
N GLN A 52 3.90 18.72 -12.83
CA GLN A 52 4.96 19.70 -12.54
C GLN A 52 4.45 20.86 -11.68
N ASP A 53 3.21 21.28 -11.91
CA ASP A 53 2.58 22.37 -11.17
C ASP A 53 2.21 21.96 -9.73
N ASP A 54 2.13 20.66 -9.45
CA ASP A 54 1.90 20.11 -8.11
C ASP A 54 3.18 19.52 -7.50
N LYS A 55 3.83 20.31 -6.64
CA LYS A 55 5.06 19.91 -5.97
C LYS A 55 4.90 18.65 -5.10
N GLU A 56 3.69 18.37 -4.60
CA GLU A 56 3.46 17.18 -3.79
C GLU A 56 3.40 15.92 -4.65
N LEU A 57 2.85 16.01 -5.86
CA LEU A 57 2.76 14.89 -6.81
C LEU A 57 4.11 14.56 -7.45
N CYS A 58 4.99 15.55 -7.63
CA CYS A 58 6.32 15.34 -8.22
C CYS A 58 7.10 14.19 -7.55
N LYS A 59 7.05 14.08 -6.21
CA LYS A 59 7.76 13.00 -5.48
C LYS A 59 7.18 11.60 -5.78
N TYR A 60 5.88 11.51 -6.08
CA TYR A 60 5.21 10.26 -6.44
C TYR A 60 5.47 9.90 -7.90
N TRP A 61 5.50 10.88 -8.80
CA TRP A 61 5.86 10.67 -10.21
C TRP A 61 7.24 10.04 -10.39
N TYR A 62 8.24 10.52 -9.65
CA TYR A 62 9.58 9.91 -9.68
C TYR A 62 9.62 8.49 -9.10
N GLN A 63 8.59 8.09 -8.37
CA GLN A 63 8.43 6.76 -7.78
C GLN A 63 7.34 5.94 -8.49
N ARG A 64 6.80 6.40 -9.62
CA ARG A 64 5.64 5.77 -10.26
C ARG A 64 5.81 4.29 -10.56
N TYR A 65 7.02 3.85 -10.94
CA TYR A 65 7.33 2.43 -11.16
C TYR A 65 7.35 1.57 -9.87
N ARG A 66 7.36 2.20 -8.70
CA ARG A 66 7.16 1.52 -7.41
C ARG A 66 5.68 1.43 -7.04
N LEU A 67 4.84 2.31 -7.61
CA LEU A 67 3.39 2.24 -7.45
C LEU A 67 2.81 1.21 -8.41
N PHE A 68 3.25 1.26 -9.68
CA PHE A 68 2.91 0.29 -10.72
C PHE A 68 4.14 0.03 -11.59
N SER A 69 4.65 -1.20 -11.64
CA SER A 69 5.77 -1.58 -12.50
C SER A 69 5.45 -1.35 -13.99
N ARG A 70 4.18 -1.53 -14.39
CA ARG A 70 3.68 -1.33 -15.76
C ARG A 70 3.14 0.09 -16.01
N PHE A 71 3.61 1.10 -15.27
CA PHE A 71 3.06 2.46 -15.32
C PHE A 71 2.93 3.03 -16.75
N ASP A 72 3.98 2.89 -17.57
CA ASP A 72 4.03 3.47 -18.92
C ASP A 72 3.16 2.71 -19.94
N GLU A 73 2.53 1.60 -19.55
CA GLU A 73 1.64 0.80 -20.42
C GLU A 73 0.18 1.28 -20.40
N GLY A 74 -0.08 2.41 -19.74
CA GLY A 74 -1.40 3.06 -19.73
C GLY A 74 -2.05 3.15 -18.36
N ILE A 75 -1.28 3.12 -17.27
CA ILE A 75 -1.81 3.32 -15.92
C ILE A 75 -2.36 4.73 -15.78
N GLN A 76 -3.51 4.83 -15.10
CA GLN A 76 -4.22 6.08 -14.84
C GLN A 76 -4.38 6.26 -13.34
N LEU A 77 -4.09 7.47 -12.87
CA LEU A 77 -4.25 7.88 -11.48
C LEU A 77 -4.78 9.31 -11.44
N ASP A 78 -5.81 9.54 -10.64
CA ASP A 78 -6.18 10.89 -10.25
C ASP A 78 -5.31 11.40 -9.11
N ARG A 79 -5.52 12.67 -8.72
CA ARG A 79 -4.73 13.33 -7.69
C ARG A 79 -4.70 12.55 -6.39
N GLU A 80 -5.83 12.04 -5.92
CA GLU A 80 -5.92 11.29 -4.67
C GLU A 80 -5.23 9.93 -4.77
N SER A 81 -5.41 9.23 -5.90
CA SER A 81 -4.81 7.91 -6.12
C SER A 81 -3.28 7.94 -6.05
N TRP A 82 -2.63 9.04 -6.42
CA TRP A 82 -1.19 9.21 -6.23
C TRP A 82 -0.73 9.11 -4.76
N PHE A 83 -1.58 9.51 -3.82
CA PHE A 83 -1.28 9.43 -2.38
C PHE A 83 -1.70 8.11 -1.76
N SER A 84 -2.81 7.54 -2.25
CA SER A 84 -3.51 6.44 -1.59
C SER A 84 -3.15 5.05 -2.13
N VAL A 85 -2.64 4.95 -3.37
CA VAL A 85 -2.27 3.64 -3.92
C VAL A 85 -1.14 3.01 -3.11
N THR A 86 -1.36 1.77 -2.68
CA THR A 86 -0.34 0.92 -2.06
C THR A 86 0.78 0.63 -3.06
N PRO A 87 2.06 0.84 -2.72
CA PRO A 87 3.17 0.46 -3.58
C PRO A 87 3.12 -1.02 -3.98
N GLU A 88 3.38 -1.33 -5.24
CA GLU A 88 3.14 -2.64 -5.85
C GLU A 88 3.71 -3.81 -5.04
N LYS A 89 4.95 -3.70 -4.57
CA LYS A 89 5.60 -4.76 -3.76
C LYS A 89 4.90 -5.03 -2.42
N ILE A 90 4.32 -4.00 -1.81
CA ILE A 90 3.56 -4.18 -0.56
C ILE A 90 2.23 -4.85 -0.89
N SER A 91 1.55 -4.40 -1.96
CA SER A 91 0.31 -5.01 -2.43
C SER A 91 0.50 -6.49 -2.82
N GLU A 92 1.61 -6.82 -3.49
CA GLU A 92 1.98 -8.18 -3.91
C GLU A 92 2.17 -9.10 -2.70
N HIS A 93 2.94 -8.65 -1.70
CA HIS A 93 3.15 -9.38 -0.43
C HIS A 93 1.84 -9.62 0.32
N ILE A 94 0.97 -8.60 0.43
CA ILE A 94 -0.33 -8.74 1.06
C ILE A 94 -1.20 -9.75 0.30
N ALA A 95 -1.20 -9.71 -1.04
CA ALA A 95 -1.95 -10.64 -1.88
C ALA A 95 -1.46 -12.08 -1.72
N GLU A 96 -0.15 -12.31 -1.64
CA GLU A 96 0.42 -13.63 -1.38
C GLU A 96 -0.08 -14.20 -0.04
N ARG A 97 -0.15 -13.37 1.01
CA ARG A 97 -0.67 -13.75 2.32
C ARG A 97 -2.18 -13.97 2.38
N CYS A 98 -2.92 -13.36 1.46
CA CYS A 98 -4.39 -13.39 1.41
C CYS A 98 -4.95 -14.32 0.32
N GLN A 99 -4.13 -15.25 -0.20
CA GLN A 99 -4.56 -16.21 -1.24
C GLN A 99 -5.81 -16.98 -0.81
N CYS A 100 -6.84 -16.94 -1.65
CA CYS A 100 -8.12 -17.60 -1.46
C CYS A 100 -8.90 -17.66 -2.78
N ASP A 101 -10.09 -18.26 -2.77
CA ASP A 101 -10.94 -18.33 -3.97
C ASP A 101 -11.60 -16.96 -4.23
N VAL A 102 -12.22 -16.36 -3.22
CA VAL A 102 -12.93 -15.07 -3.33
C VAL A 102 -12.45 -14.09 -2.27
N ILE A 103 -11.88 -12.97 -2.72
CA ILE A 103 -11.50 -11.84 -1.87
C ILE A 103 -12.31 -10.59 -2.19
N VAL A 104 -12.74 -9.88 -1.15
CA VAL A 104 -13.35 -8.55 -1.28
C VAL A 104 -12.31 -7.49 -0.96
N ASP A 105 -12.06 -6.57 -1.90
CA ASP A 105 -11.36 -5.31 -1.66
C ASP A 105 -12.42 -4.23 -1.37
N GLY A 106 -12.59 -3.92 -0.08
CA GLY A 106 -13.71 -3.08 0.39
C GLY A 106 -13.61 -1.59 0.02
N PHE A 107 -12.42 -1.12 -0.38
CA PHE A 107 -12.12 0.27 -0.68
C PHE A 107 -11.03 0.33 -1.75
N CYS A 108 -11.34 -0.12 -2.97
CA CYS A 108 -10.34 -0.48 -3.96
C CYS A 108 -9.54 0.69 -4.55
N GLY A 109 -10.06 1.92 -4.48
CA GLY A 109 -9.43 3.10 -5.09
C GLY A 109 -9.13 2.86 -6.56
N ALA A 110 -7.91 3.21 -7.00
CA ALA A 110 -7.45 2.96 -8.37
C ALA A 110 -6.91 1.53 -8.62
N GLY A 111 -7.22 0.58 -7.73
CA GLY A 111 -6.99 -0.86 -7.96
C GLY A 111 -5.60 -1.38 -7.59
N GLY A 112 -4.80 -0.66 -6.79
CA GLY A 112 -3.44 -1.07 -6.44
C GLY A 112 -3.35 -2.45 -5.76
N ASN A 113 -4.18 -2.71 -4.74
CA ASN A 113 -4.26 -4.01 -4.08
C ASN A 113 -5.11 -4.99 -4.90
N THR A 114 -6.26 -4.53 -5.43
CA THR A 114 -7.16 -5.31 -6.30
C THR A 114 -6.43 -6.05 -7.42
N ILE A 115 -5.51 -5.39 -8.12
CA ILE A 115 -4.73 -6.00 -9.22
C ILE A 115 -3.87 -7.15 -8.71
N GLN A 116 -3.22 -6.98 -7.56
CA GLN A 116 -2.40 -8.03 -6.97
C GLN A 116 -3.27 -9.17 -6.46
N PHE A 117 -4.40 -8.89 -5.81
CA PHE A 117 -5.36 -9.94 -5.46
C PHE A 117 -5.82 -10.73 -6.68
N ALA A 118 -6.08 -10.09 -7.81
CA ALA A 118 -6.49 -10.78 -9.04
C ALA A 118 -5.37 -11.62 -9.68
N LEU A 119 -4.10 -11.40 -9.30
CA LEU A 119 -2.98 -12.25 -9.71
C LEU A 119 -2.84 -13.50 -8.84
N TYR A 120 -3.29 -13.45 -7.58
CA TYR A 120 -3.06 -14.49 -6.56
C TYR A 120 -4.33 -15.26 -6.14
N CYS A 121 -5.52 -14.67 -6.29
CA CYS A 121 -6.81 -15.26 -5.94
C CYS A 121 -7.60 -15.60 -7.21
N GLU A 122 -8.61 -16.48 -7.09
CA GLU A 122 -9.44 -16.87 -8.24
C GLU A 122 -10.38 -15.74 -8.69
N ARG A 123 -10.98 -15.02 -7.74
CA ARG A 123 -11.90 -13.90 -8.01
C ARG A 123 -11.76 -12.77 -6.99
N VAL A 124 -11.87 -11.55 -7.47
CA VAL A 124 -11.90 -10.33 -6.64
C VAL A 124 -13.23 -9.60 -6.80
N ILE A 125 -13.79 -9.14 -5.69
CA ILE A 125 -14.90 -8.17 -5.68
C ILE A 125 -14.34 -6.84 -5.18
N ALA A 126 -14.25 -5.85 -6.07
CA ALA A 126 -13.65 -4.55 -5.82
C ALA A 126 -14.75 -3.49 -5.63
N ILE A 127 -14.79 -2.86 -4.46
CA ILE A 127 -15.81 -1.89 -4.07
C ILE A 127 -15.16 -0.51 -3.91
N ASP A 128 -15.74 0.50 -4.53
CA ASP A 128 -15.46 1.90 -4.19
C ASP A 128 -16.74 2.72 -4.31
N ILE A 129 -16.87 3.75 -3.48
CA ILE A 129 -18.02 4.64 -3.52
C ILE A 129 -17.96 5.61 -4.71
N ASP A 130 -16.74 5.92 -5.17
CA ASP A 130 -16.51 6.85 -6.26
C ASP A 130 -16.46 6.10 -7.62
N PRO A 131 -17.39 6.38 -8.55
CA PRO A 131 -17.37 5.77 -9.89
C PRO A 131 -16.07 6.04 -10.66
N VAL A 132 -15.42 7.19 -10.43
CA VAL A 132 -14.15 7.52 -11.10
C VAL A 132 -13.04 6.56 -10.66
N LYS A 133 -12.98 6.21 -9.37
CA LYS A 133 -12.03 5.22 -8.85
C LYS A 133 -12.23 3.86 -9.51
N ILE A 134 -13.48 3.42 -9.67
CA ILE A 134 -13.81 2.16 -10.34
C ILE A 134 -13.38 2.18 -11.83
N GLU A 135 -13.57 3.29 -12.54
CA GLU A 135 -13.08 3.42 -13.92
C GLU A 135 -11.55 3.33 -14.01
N LEU A 136 -10.84 4.00 -13.10
CA LEU A 136 -9.37 3.93 -13.00
C LEU A 136 -8.89 2.51 -12.67
N ALA A 137 -9.49 1.86 -11.66
CA ALA A 137 -9.17 0.50 -11.25
C ALA A 137 -9.39 -0.50 -12.40
N ARG A 138 -10.48 -0.36 -13.14
CA ARG A 138 -10.79 -1.19 -14.31
C ARG A 138 -9.77 -0.99 -15.44
N ASN A 139 -9.40 0.26 -15.75
CA ASN A 139 -8.34 0.54 -16.72
C ASN A 139 -7.01 -0.09 -16.28
N ASN A 140 -6.62 0.11 -15.03
CA ASN A 140 -5.36 -0.40 -14.50
C ASN A 140 -5.33 -1.93 -14.48
N ALA A 141 -6.46 -2.58 -14.16
CA ALA A 141 -6.59 -4.04 -14.26
C ALA A 141 -6.45 -4.56 -15.70
N LYS A 142 -6.97 -3.84 -16.70
CA LYS A 142 -6.76 -4.16 -18.12
C LYS A 142 -5.28 -4.10 -18.51
N VAL A 143 -4.56 -3.09 -18.02
CA VAL A 143 -3.11 -2.99 -18.25
C VAL A 143 -2.41 -4.24 -17.72
N TYR A 144 -2.77 -4.72 -16.52
CA TYR A 144 -2.20 -5.93 -15.92
C TYR A 144 -2.74 -7.25 -16.50
N GLY A 145 -3.80 -7.22 -17.31
CA GLY A 145 -4.40 -8.40 -17.93
C GLY A 145 -5.20 -9.28 -16.97
N VAL A 146 -5.81 -8.66 -15.95
CA VAL A 146 -6.56 -9.37 -14.88
C VAL A 146 -7.99 -8.85 -14.69
N GLU A 147 -8.48 -7.97 -15.56
CA GLU A 147 -9.83 -7.39 -15.47
C GLU A 147 -10.92 -8.48 -15.38
N ASP A 148 -10.75 -9.59 -16.10
CA ASP A 148 -11.70 -10.70 -16.19
C ASP A 148 -11.90 -11.45 -14.86
N ARG A 149 -10.99 -11.29 -13.90
CA ARG A 149 -11.10 -11.87 -12.55
C ARG A 149 -11.73 -10.92 -11.53
N ILE A 150 -12.06 -9.69 -11.92
CA ILE A 150 -12.50 -8.64 -11.00
C ILE A 150 -13.95 -8.23 -11.30
N GLU A 151 -14.81 -8.37 -10.31
CA GLU A 151 -16.12 -7.73 -10.29
C GLU A 151 -16.01 -6.35 -9.63
N PHE A 152 -16.28 -5.30 -10.39
CA PHE A 152 -16.24 -3.93 -9.90
C PHE A 152 -17.64 -3.45 -9.49
N ILE A 153 -17.77 -2.95 -8.27
CA ILE A 153 -19.02 -2.41 -7.71
C ILE A 153 -18.81 -0.95 -7.32
N VAL A 154 -19.55 -0.05 -7.98
CA VAL A 154 -19.70 1.33 -7.48
C VAL A 154 -20.73 1.30 -6.36
N GLY A 155 -20.33 1.53 -5.12
CA GLY A 155 -21.25 1.47 -4.01
C GLY A 155 -20.65 1.83 -2.65
N ASP A 156 -21.55 2.22 -1.76
CA ASP A 156 -21.24 2.42 -0.35
C ASP A 156 -20.96 1.06 0.31
N PHE A 157 -19.76 0.89 0.86
CA PHE A 157 -19.32 -0.31 1.58
C PHE A 157 -20.38 -0.81 2.57
N TYR A 158 -20.99 0.08 3.37
CA TYR A 158 -21.97 -0.30 4.39
C TYR A 158 -23.24 -0.95 3.80
N LYS A 159 -23.56 -0.63 2.54
CA LYS A 159 -24.75 -1.13 1.83
C LYS A 159 -24.45 -2.37 1.01
N VAL A 160 -23.29 -2.40 0.36
CA VAL A 160 -22.89 -3.50 -0.52
C VAL A 160 -22.47 -4.72 0.30
N MET A 161 -21.60 -4.51 1.29
CA MET A 161 -20.91 -5.56 2.02
C MET A 161 -21.88 -6.64 2.58
N PRO A 162 -22.99 -6.31 3.27
CA PRO A 162 -23.89 -7.33 3.84
C PRO A 162 -24.53 -8.32 2.84
N SER A 163 -24.44 -8.06 1.53
CA SER A 163 -24.99 -8.94 0.48
C SER A 163 -23.96 -9.88 -0.15
N LEU A 164 -22.68 -9.75 0.21
CA LEU A 164 -21.59 -10.51 -0.39
C LEU A 164 -21.24 -11.78 0.37
N GLN A 165 -20.51 -12.67 -0.29
CA GLN A 165 -19.85 -13.85 0.29
C GLN A 165 -18.42 -13.88 -0.23
N ALA A 166 -17.46 -14.08 0.68
CA ALA A 166 -16.04 -14.10 0.37
C ALA A 166 -15.28 -14.86 1.44
N ASP A 167 -14.13 -15.43 1.07
CA ASP A 167 -13.23 -16.12 1.99
C ASP A 167 -12.41 -15.12 2.79
N VAL A 168 -11.96 -14.03 2.14
CA VAL A 168 -11.13 -12.98 2.75
C VAL A 168 -11.71 -11.60 2.46
N VAL A 169 -11.54 -10.68 3.41
CA VAL A 169 -11.84 -9.25 3.24
C VAL A 169 -10.58 -8.43 3.47
N PHE A 170 -10.21 -7.66 2.46
CA PHE A 170 -9.19 -6.64 2.57
C PHE A 170 -9.82 -5.26 2.80
N LEU A 171 -9.30 -4.53 3.79
CA LEU A 171 -9.78 -3.22 4.18
C LEU A 171 -8.66 -2.18 4.05
N SER A 172 -8.87 -1.19 3.17
CA SER A 172 -8.01 -0.01 3.04
C SER A 172 -8.87 1.27 2.94
N PRO A 173 -9.69 1.59 3.97
CA PRO A 173 -10.54 2.78 3.96
C PRO A 173 -9.73 4.08 3.88
N PRO A 174 -10.34 5.21 3.49
CA PRO A 174 -9.65 6.50 3.44
C PRO A 174 -9.10 6.92 4.80
N TRP A 175 -7.88 7.43 4.82
CA TRP A 175 -7.21 7.84 6.07
C TRP A 175 -7.29 9.34 6.36
N GLY A 176 -7.80 10.12 5.42
CA GLY A 176 -7.95 11.58 5.54
C GLY A 176 -6.78 12.36 4.94
N GLY A 177 -6.14 11.79 3.90
CA GLY A 177 -5.03 12.43 3.20
C GLY A 177 -3.73 12.43 4.00
N PRO A 178 -2.62 12.99 3.45
CA PRO A 178 -1.31 13.06 4.10
C PRO A 178 -1.32 13.63 5.53
N GLU A 179 -2.37 14.38 5.89
CA GLU A 179 -2.65 14.96 7.20
C GLU A 179 -2.79 13.91 8.32
N TYR A 180 -2.99 12.63 8.00
CA TYR A 180 -2.99 11.54 8.99
C TYR A 180 -1.70 11.50 9.84
N LEU A 181 -0.60 12.06 9.32
CA LEU A 181 0.70 12.16 9.99
C LEU A 181 0.78 13.28 11.03
N ASN A 182 -0.22 14.16 11.11
CA ASN A 182 -0.25 15.26 12.09
C ASN A 182 -0.45 14.76 13.52
N ASN A 183 -1.02 13.56 13.68
CA ASN A 183 -1.24 12.93 14.98
C ASN A 183 -0.15 11.90 15.27
N LYS A 184 0.35 11.87 16.52
CA LYS A 184 1.32 10.86 16.95
C LYS A 184 0.74 9.44 16.89
N ASN A 185 -0.51 9.30 17.32
CA ASN A 185 -1.27 8.05 17.28
C ASN A 185 -2.52 8.29 16.42
N TYR A 186 -2.66 7.55 15.34
CA TYR A 186 -3.80 7.60 14.46
C TYR A 186 -4.96 6.80 15.09
N ASP A 187 -6.12 7.46 15.24
CA ASP A 187 -7.31 6.92 15.89
C ASP A 187 -8.26 6.28 14.87
N LEU A 188 -8.48 4.97 15.02
CA LEU A 188 -9.34 4.18 14.15
C LEU A 188 -10.83 4.56 14.25
N ASN A 189 -11.25 5.34 15.25
CA ASN A 189 -12.62 5.85 15.31
C ASN A 189 -12.91 6.95 14.27
N ASN A 190 -11.89 7.55 13.69
CA ASN A 190 -12.04 8.63 12.71
C ASN A 190 -11.11 8.44 11.51
N MET A 191 -11.51 7.53 10.63
CA MET A 191 -10.85 7.26 9.34
C MET A 191 -11.53 8.05 8.23
N ALA A 192 -11.28 9.36 8.17
CA ALA A 192 -11.91 10.28 7.20
C ALA A 192 -13.45 10.18 7.19
N CYS A 193 -14.06 10.41 8.36
CA CYS A 193 -15.50 10.28 8.58
C CYS A 193 -16.05 8.85 8.58
N LEU A 194 -15.19 7.82 8.47
CA LEU A 194 -15.56 6.43 8.69
C LEU A 194 -15.10 5.94 10.06
N ASN A 195 -15.80 4.94 10.60
CA ASN A 195 -15.43 4.26 11.83
C ASN A 195 -14.91 2.85 11.52
N ALA A 196 -13.65 2.58 11.87
CA ALA A 196 -13.02 1.29 11.61
C ALA A 196 -13.73 0.12 12.30
N PHE A 197 -14.26 0.32 13.51
CA PHE A 197 -14.94 -0.73 14.27
C PHE A 197 -16.24 -1.13 13.59
N ASP A 198 -16.97 -0.17 13.01
CA ASP A 198 -18.19 -0.47 12.24
C ASP A 198 -17.86 -1.20 10.94
N ILE A 199 -16.83 -0.75 10.20
CA ILE A 199 -16.34 -1.42 8.99
C ILE A 199 -15.96 -2.87 9.31
N PHE A 200 -15.13 -3.05 10.33
CA PHE A 200 -14.62 -4.36 10.74
C PHE A 200 -15.75 -5.29 11.19
N LYS A 201 -16.70 -4.79 11.98
CA LYS A 201 -17.87 -5.56 12.44
C LYS A 201 -18.77 -6.01 11.29
N ILE A 202 -18.89 -5.20 10.23
CA ILE A 202 -19.65 -5.60 9.04
C ILE A 202 -18.88 -6.66 8.26
N SER A 203 -17.57 -6.51 8.09
CA SER A 203 -16.71 -7.51 7.45
C SER A 203 -16.76 -8.87 8.17
N GLN A 204 -16.76 -8.86 9.51
CA GLN A 204 -16.88 -10.07 10.34
C GLN A 204 -18.18 -10.84 10.13
N LYS A 205 -19.22 -10.23 9.56
CA LYS A 205 -20.45 -10.96 9.20
C LYS A 205 -20.27 -11.84 7.96
N ILE A 206 -19.23 -11.59 7.17
CA ILE A 206 -18.92 -12.33 5.94
C ILE A 206 -17.85 -13.37 6.22
N THR A 207 -16.75 -12.97 6.84
CA THR A 207 -15.62 -13.85 7.14
C THR A 207 -14.86 -13.36 8.37
N GLN A 208 -14.20 -14.30 9.05
CA GLN A 208 -13.26 -13.98 10.12
C GLN A 208 -11.86 -13.62 9.60
N ASN A 209 -11.59 -13.90 8.32
CA ASN A 209 -10.30 -13.68 7.68
C ASN A 209 -10.25 -12.27 7.09
N ILE A 210 -9.68 -11.34 7.86
CA ILE A 210 -9.64 -9.91 7.51
C ILE A 210 -8.19 -9.45 7.48
N ALA A 211 -7.80 -8.77 6.41
CA ALA A 211 -6.55 -8.04 6.32
C ALA A 211 -6.85 -6.54 6.33
N PHE A 212 -6.34 -5.82 7.33
CA PHE A 212 -6.62 -4.41 7.55
C PHE A 212 -5.36 -3.56 7.34
N PHE A 213 -5.34 -2.81 6.24
CA PHE A 213 -4.27 -1.91 5.87
C PHE A 213 -4.49 -0.51 6.48
N VAL A 214 -3.55 -0.09 7.33
CA VAL A 214 -3.71 1.11 8.17
C VAL A 214 -2.43 1.97 8.19
N PRO A 215 -2.55 3.25 8.59
CA PRO A 215 -1.39 4.12 8.76
C PRO A 215 -0.33 3.55 9.70
N ARG A 216 0.94 3.83 9.41
CA ARG A 216 2.08 3.39 10.25
C ARG A 216 2.07 3.91 11.69
N ASN A 217 1.32 4.96 11.97
CA ASN A 217 1.16 5.57 13.28
C ASN A 217 -0.16 5.14 13.97
N THR A 218 -0.84 4.11 13.47
CA THR A 218 -2.07 3.58 14.08
C THR A 218 -1.85 3.12 15.51
N ASN A 219 -2.82 3.41 16.38
CA ASN A 219 -2.82 2.89 17.74
C ASN A 219 -3.00 1.36 17.72
N ILE A 220 -1.93 0.64 18.08
CA ILE A 220 -1.90 -0.83 18.11
C ILE A 220 -2.95 -1.38 19.08
N ASP A 221 -3.23 -0.71 20.20
CA ASP A 221 -4.25 -1.16 21.15
C ASP A 221 -5.64 -1.21 20.52
N GLN A 222 -5.93 -0.34 19.54
CA GLN A 222 -7.22 -0.39 18.84
C GLN A 222 -7.27 -1.58 17.86
N LEU A 223 -6.15 -1.94 17.23
CA LEU A 223 -6.06 -3.13 16.38
C LEU A 223 -6.24 -4.42 17.18
N THR A 224 -5.73 -4.48 18.41
CA THR A 224 -5.93 -5.64 19.30
C THR A 224 -7.36 -5.73 19.81
N VAL A 225 -8.02 -4.59 20.11
CA VAL A 225 -9.45 -4.58 20.48
C VAL A 225 -10.33 -5.12 19.36
N LEU A 226 -10.02 -4.86 18.08
CA LEU A 226 -10.77 -5.40 16.94
C LEU A 226 -10.78 -6.94 16.89
N ALA A 227 -9.74 -7.60 17.39
CA ALA A 227 -9.70 -9.06 17.44
C ALA A 227 -10.77 -9.64 18.40
N GLY A 228 -11.26 -8.84 19.35
CA GLY A 228 -12.22 -9.27 20.36
C GLY A 228 -11.61 -10.16 21.45
N SER A 229 -12.44 -10.54 22.42
CA SER A 229 -11.99 -11.33 23.58
C SER A 229 -11.52 -12.73 23.15
N GLY A 230 -10.26 -13.05 23.43
CA GLY A 230 -9.64 -14.32 23.03
C GLY A 230 -9.25 -14.41 21.55
N GLY A 231 -9.50 -13.35 20.76
CA GLY A 231 -9.08 -13.27 19.37
C GLY A 231 -7.58 -13.00 19.25
N LYS A 232 -7.05 -13.31 18.06
CA LYS A 232 -5.65 -13.04 17.69
C LYS A 232 -5.61 -11.98 16.59
N VAL A 233 -4.54 -11.20 16.60
CA VAL A 233 -4.17 -10.30 15.50
C VAL A 233 -2.66 -10.42 15.29
N GLU A 234 -2.26 -10.61 14.05
CA GLU A 234 -0.86 -10.43 13.63
C GLU A 234 -0.69 -9.03 13.06
N ILE A 235 0.35 -8.31 13.49
CA ILE A 235 0.61 -6.95 13.06
C ILE A 235 1.95 -6.91 12.31
N GLU A 236 1.88 -6.63 11.01
CA GLU A 236 3.02 -6.59 10.11
C GLU A 236 3.35 -5.15 9.72
N GLN A 237 4.64 -4.80 9.76
CA GLN A 237 5.14 -3.49 9.38
C GLN A 237 5.64 -3.49 7.94
N ASN A 238 5.02 -2.69 7.08
CA ASN A 238 5.40 -2.59 5.67
C ASN A 238 6.54 -1.59 5.48
N ILE A 239 7.75 -2.08 5.15
CA ILE A 239 8.96 -1.27 5.00
C ILE A 239 9.35 -1.18 3.53
N LEU A 240 9.60 0.04 3.04
CA LEU A 240 10.13 0.26 1.69
C LEU A 240 11.31 1.24 1.73
N ASN A 241 12.47 0.80 1.22
CA ASN A 241 13.75 1.53 1.28
C ASN A 241 14.11 1.95 2.72
N SER A 242 14.08 0.99 3.64
CA SER A 242 14.42 1.18 5.06
C SER A 242 13.53 2.21 5.78
N LYS A 243 12.36 2.54 5.21
CA LYS A 243 11.37 3.43 5.82
C LYS A 243 10.05 2.71 5.99
N LEU A 244 9.54 2.71 7.22
CA LEU A 244 8.19 2.25 7.53
C LEU A 244 7.17 3.09 6.73
N LYS A 245 6.30 2.41 6.00
CA LYS A 245 5.26 3.04 5.16
C LYS A 245 3.91 2.97 5.85
N THR A 246 3.48 1.76 6.17
CA THR A 246 2.14 1.41 6.66
C THR A 246 2.23 0.19 7.57
N ILE A 247 1.10 -0.21 8.15
CA ILE A 247 0.92 -1.46 8.90
C ILE A 247 -0.17 -2.27 8.21
N THR A 248 -0.05 -3.59 8.19
CA THR A 248 -1.14 -4.51 7.85
C THR A 248 -1.44 -5.37 9.07
N ALA A 249 -2.68 -5.38 9.52
CA ALA A 249 -3.14 -6.25 10.59
C ALA A 249 -3.92 -7.44 9.99
N TYR A 250 -3.53 -8.66 10.30
CA TYR A 250 -4.18 -9.89 9.83
C TYR A 250 -4.97 -10.52 10.98
N TYR A 251 -6.17 -11.01 10.66
CA TYR A 251 -7.11 -11.61 11.60
C TYR A 251 -7.61 -12.96 11.07
N GLY A 252 -8.15 -13.79 11.97
CA GLY A 252 -8.62 -15.13 11.62
C GLY A 252 -7.46 -16.03 11.22
N ASP A 253 -7.67 -16.85 10.18
CA ASP A 253 -6.70 -17.83 9.71
C ASP A 253 -5.57 -17.20 8.87
N LEU A 254 -5.60 -15.87 8.66
CA LEU A 254 -4.51 -15.11 8.04
C LEU A 254 -3.34 -14.85 9.00
N CYS A 255 -3.54 -15.07 10.31
CA CYS A 255 -2.45 -15.00 11.28
C CYS A 255 -1.54 -16.21 11.09
N LEU A 256 -0.22 -15.99 11.06
CA LEU A 256 0.73 -17.08 11.14
C LEU A 256 0.57 -17.79 12.48
N ASP A 257 0.44 -19.11 12.42
CA ASP A 257 0.67 -19.93 13.59
C ASP A 257 2.12 -19.70 14.03
N GLY A 258 2.33 -19.49 15.33
CA GLY A 258 3.64 -19.20 15.93
C GLY A 258 4.70 -20.31 15.80
N GLU A 259 4.50 -21.23 14.84
CA GLU A 259 5.43 -22.28 14.41
C GLU A 259 5.87 -21.99 12.96
N THR A 260 6.65 -20.95 12.75
CA THR A 260 7.54 -20.90 11.57
C THR A 260 8.96 -20.65 12.05
N GLN A 261 9.78 -21.69 11.87
CA GLN A 261 11.21 -21.78 12.20
C GLN A 261 12.06 -20.89 11.29
#